data_AF-A0A180GLN5-F1
#
_entry.id   AF-A0A180GLN5-F1
#
_cell.length_a   1.000
_cell.length_b   1.000
_cell.length_c   1.000
_cell.angle_alpha   90.00
_cell.angle_beta   90.00
_cell.angle_gamma   90.00
#
_symmetry.space_group_name_H-M   'P 1'
#
loop_
_entity.id
_entity.type
_entity.pdbx_description
1 polymer ?
#
loop_
_entity_poly.entity_id
_entity_poly.type
_entity_poly.pdbx_seq_one_letter_code
_entity_poly.pdbx_strand_id
1 'polypeptide(L)'
;MTPSFCKAGVEQEVSASICVLSTPLSQDVTQNMSQAPCVIRAYELDIEDPQLPKIQDAEHVQKVMDYRQKQNNKRKALLHKESSSKELSEMIDVNAKVIADRVKAAVRLNARKRKAQLADRAKTKKQRITLGKYRMQQVNHTEKAGVLKCFNRRGGPYGLVHTHQWWALV
;
A
#
# COMPACT_ATOMS: atom_id res chain seq x y z
N MET A 1 -30.09 -3.53 23.57
CA MET A 1 -29.86 -2.41 22.64
C MET A 1 -28.47 -1.88 22.89
N THR A 2 -27.54 -2.14 21.96
CA THR A 2 -26.16 -1.68 22.01
C THR A 2 -26.06 -0.26 21.44
N PRO A 3 -25.43 0.71 22.14
CA PRO A 3 -25.22 2.05 21.60
C PRO A 3 -23.95 2.11 20.75
N SER A 4 -24.09 2.64 19.55
CA SER A 4 -23.01 2.89 18.58
C SER A 4 -22.41 4.28 18.75
N PHE A 5 -21.09 4.28 18.92
CA PHE A 5 -20.06 5.16 18.34
C PHE A 5 -20.27 6.69 18.29
N CYS A 6 -19.53 7.38 19.17
CA CYS A 6 -19.05 8.75 18.97
C CYS A 6 -17.78 8.71 18.11
N LYS A 7 -17.77 9.38 16.94
CA LYS A 7 -16.56 9.63 16.15
C LYS A 7 -15.98 11.00 16.53
N ALA A 8 -14.83 10.99 17.18
CA ALA A 8 -13.93 12.14 17.21
C ALA A 8 -13.05 12.06 15.95
N GLY A 9 -13.03 13.12 15.16
CA GLY A 9 -11.97 13.36 14.19
C GLY A 9 -10.78 14.00 14.90
N VAL A 10 -9.60 13.86 14.30
CA VAL A 10 -8.60 14.91 14.04
C VAL A 10 -7.27 14.26 13.61
N GLU A 11 -6.69 14.88 12.60
CA GLU A 11 -5.29 14.88 12.12
C GLU A 11 -4.69 13.64 11.43
N GLN A 12 -4.42 13.86 10.15
CA GLN A 12 -3.68 13.03 9.22
C GLN A 12 -2.30 13.68 9.05
N GLU A 13 -1.29 13.17 9.74
CA GLU A 13 0.11 13.52 9.47
C GLU A 13 0.66 12.59 8.40
N VAL A 14 0.89 13.14 7.20
CA VAL A 14 1.59 12.48 6.10
C VAL A 14 3.07 12.81 6.27
N SER A 15 3.85 11.88 6.82
CA SER A 15 5.31 11.92 6.71
C SER A 15 5.75 10.97 5.60
N ALA A 16 6.13 11.55 4.46
CA ALA A 16 6.79 10.84 3.38
C ALA A 16 8.31 10.93 3.61
N SER A 17 8.90 9.92 4.25
CA SER A 17 10.36 9.74 4.21
C SER A 17 10.71 8.79 3.06
N ILE A 18 11.03 9.36 1.91
CA ILE A 18 11.76 8.69 0.84
C ILE A 18 13.20 8.51 1.35
N CYS A 19 13.56 7.29 1.73
CA CYS A 19 14.95 6.94 2.01
C CYS A 19 15.49 6.12 0.84
N VAL A 20 16.27 6.79 0.00
CA VAL A 20 17.07 6.20 -1.07
C VAL A 20 18.23 5.41 -0.47
N LEU A 21 18.46 4.22 -1.04
CA LEU A 21 19.46 3.23 -0.65
C LEU A 21 20.88 3.82 -0.60
N SER A 22 21.65 3.45 0.43
CA SER A 22 23.11 3.54 0.44
C SER A 22 23.66 2.22 0.96
N THR A 23 24.07 1.36 0.03
CA THR A 23 24.87 0.17 0.30
C THR A 23 26.29 0.60 0.68
N PRO A 24 26.90 0.06 1.74
CA PRO A 24 28.30 0.31 2.02
C PRO A 24 29.18 -0.39 0.97
N LEU A 25 29.96 0.45 0.29
CA LEU A 25 31.35 0.29 -0.13
C LEU A 25 31.89 -1.16 -0.16
N SER A 26 32.03 -1.65 -1.40
CA SER A 26 32.90 -2.76 -1.77
C SER A 26 34.32 -2.54 -1.23
N GLN A 27 34.81 -3.48 -0.42
CA GLN A 27 36.23 -3.70 -0.19
C GLN A 27 36.58 -5.08 -0.76
N ASP A 28 36.64 -5.19 -2.09
CA ASP A 28 37.46 -6.22 -2.70
C ASP A 28 38.90 -5.71 -2.69
N VAL A 29 39.69 -6.26 -1.77
CA VAL A 29 41.15 -6.18 -1.78
C VAL A 29 41.61 -6.83 -3.08
N THR A 30 41.75 -6.03 -4.12
CA THR A 30 42.37 -6.44 -5.36
C THR A 30 43.87 -6.41 -5.13
N GLN A 31 44.42 -7.57 -4.79
CA GLN A 31 45.86 -7.78 -4.77
C GLN A 31 46.36 -7.64 -6.22
N ASN A 32 46.87 -6.46 -6.56
CA ASN A 32 47.49 -6.15 -7.84
C ASN A 32 48.74 -7.02 -8.05
N MET A 33 48.56 -8.24 -8.58
CA MET A 33 49.64 -8.96 -9.24
C MET A 33 49.81 -8.35 -10.62
N SER A 34 50.61 -7.27 -10.68
CA SER A 34 51.20 -6.75 -11.90
C SER A 34 52.12 -7.82 -12.51
N GLN A 35 51.55 -8.78 -13.25
CA GLN A 35 52.34 -9.53 -14.21
C GLN A 35 52.58 -8.59 -15.40
N ALA A 36 53.79 -8.06 -15.49
CA ALA A 36 54.27 -7.46 -16.71
C ALA A 36 53.98 -8.45 -17.87
N PRO A 37 53.48 -8.00 -19.03
CA PRO A 37 53.38 -8.88 -20.18
C PRO A 37 54.80 -9.37 -20.46
N CYS A 38 55.04 -10.66 -20.21
CA CYS A 38 56.23 -11.31 -20.69
C CYS A 38 56.16 -11.21 -22.21
N VAL A 39 56.89 -10.25 -22.76
CA VAL A 39 57.12 -10.16 -24.20
C VAL A 39 58.04 -11.33 -24.51
N ILE A 40 57.44 -12.52 -24.66
CA ILE A 40 58.10 -13.67 -25.25
C ILE A 40 58.49 -13.21 -26.64
N ARG A 41 59.79 -12.98 -26.80
CA ARG A 41 60.34 -12.60 -28.09
C ARG A 41 60.16 -13.78 -29.03
N ALA A 42 59.56 -13.53 -30.19
CA ALA A 42 59.18 -14.53 -31.19
C ALA A 42 60.34 -15.39 -31.76
N TYR A 43 61.56 -15.22 -31.25
CA TYR A 43 62.76 -15.97 -31.61
C TYR A 43 63.11 -17.14 -30.68
N GLU A 44 62.32 -17.39 -29.62
CA GLU A 44 62.51 -18.55 -28.71
C GLU A 44 61.57 -19.73 -28.98
N LEU A 45 60.69 -19.65 -29.98
CA LEU A 45 59.84 -20.77 -30.39
C LEU A 45 60.50 -21.50 -31.55
N ASP A 46 60.92 -22.74 -31.30
CA ASP A 46 61.39 -23.67 -32.32
C ASP A 46 60.23 -23.97 -33.28
N ILE A 47 60.33 -23.45 -34.52
CA ILE A 47 59.27 -23.53 -35.55
C ILE A 47 59.06 -24.99 -36.00
N GLU A 48 59.99 -25.90 -35.68
CA GLU A 48 59.89 -27.32 -36.03
C GLU A 48 59.28 -28.20 -34.93
N ASP A 49 58.79 -27.66 -33.80
CA ASP A 49 58.10 -28.47 -32.78
C ASP A 49 56.81 -29.10 -33.36
N PRO A 50 56.74 -30.43 -33.54
CA PRO A 50 55.60 -31.11 -34.15
C PRO A 50 54.29 -30.98 -33.34
N GLN A 51 54.33 -30.45 -32.11
CA GLN A 51 53.18 -30.32 -31.21
C GLN A 51 52.54 -28.93 -31.21
N LEU A 52 53.24 -27.89 -31.69
CA LEU A 52 52.75 -26.50 -31.75
C LEU A 52 51.37 -26.35 -32.42
N PRO A 53 51.09 -27.00 -33.57
CA PRO A 53 49.77 -26.92 -34.21
C PRO A 53 48.64 -27.48 -33.32
N LYS A 54 48.91 -28.58 -32.60
CA LYS A 54 47.91 -29.26 -31.75
C LYS A 54 47.52 -28.40 -30.55
N ILE A 55 48.49 -27.67 -29.98
CA ILE A 55 48.25 -26.78 -28.83
C ILE A 55 47.40 -25.58 -29.27
N GLN A 56 47.72 -24.97 -30.43
CA GLN A 56 46.94 -23.86 -30.98
C GLN A 56 45.52 -24.27 -31.37
N ASP A 57 45.34 -25.47 -31.92
CA ASP A 57 44.03 -26.03 -32.24
C ASP A 57 43.20 -26.30 -30.98
N ALA A 58 43.82 -26.85 -29.93
CA ALA A 58 43.15 -27.10 -28.64
C ALA A 58 42.69 -25.81 -27.97
N GLU A 59 43.52 -24.76 -27.96
CA GLU A 59 43.15 -23.44 -27.45
C GLU A 59 42.02 -22.79 -28.27
N HIS A 60 42.06 -22.91 -29.60
CA HIS A 60 40.98 -22.43 -30.46
C HIS A 60 39.68 -23.16 -30.19
N VAL A 61 39.71 -24.49 -30.06
CA VAL A 61 38.53 -25.30 -29.71
C VAL A 61 37.99 -24.88 -28.35
N GLN A 62 38.84 -24.71 -27.33
CA GLN A 62 38.41 -24.27 -26.01
C GLN A 62 37.74 -22.89 -26.05
N LYS A 63 38.35 -21.91 -26.75
CA LYS A 63 37.76 -20.56 -26.92
C LYS A 63 36.40 -20.60 -27.61
N VAL A 64 36.23 -21.45 -28.63
CA VAL A 64 34.94 -21.64 -29.32
C VAL A 64 33.90 -22.25 -28.38
N MET A 65 34.29 -23.23 -27.57
CA MET A 65 33.40 -23.87 -26.60
C MET A 65 32.97 -22.91 -25.50
N ASP A 66 33.89 -22.12 -24.95
CA ASP A 66 33.61 -21.09 -23.94
C ASP A 66 32.68 -20.00 -24.50
N TYR A 67 32.92 -19.57 -25.75
CA TYR A 67 32.05 -18.62 -26.43
C TYR A 67 30.64 -19.19 -26.59
N ARG A 68 30.51 -20.44 -27.03
CA ARG A 68 29.23 -21.13 -27.18
C ARG A 68 28.49 -21.26 -25.85
N GLN A 69 29.21 -21.61 -24.78
CA GLN A 69 28.63 -21.71 -23.44
C GLN A 69 28.14 -20.35 -22.93
N LYS A 70 28.92 -19.28 -23.13
CA LYS A 70 28.53 -17.90 -22.78
C LYS A 70 27.28 -17.47 -23.54
N GLN A 71 27.18 -17.77 -24.83
CA GLN A 71 25.98 -17.47 -25.62
C GLN A 71 24.76 -18.24 -25.14
N ASN A 72 24.91 -19.53 -24.82
CA ASN A 72 23.83 -20.35 -24.27
C ASN A 72 23.34 -19.83 -22.92
N ASN A 73 24.25 -19.43 -22.04
CA ASN A 73 23.91 -18.88 -20.73
C ASN A 73 23.14 -17.55 -20.86
N LYS A 74 23.56 -16.68 -21.79
CA LYS A 74 22.83 -15.43 -22.10
C LYS A 74 21.41 -15.71 -22.59
N ARG A 75 21.23 -16.69 -23.48
CA ARG A 75 19.91 -17.09 -23.97
C ARG A 75 19.02 -17.60 -22.85
N LYS A 76 19.53 -18.47 -21.98
CA LYS A 76 18.79 -18.98 -20.81
C LYS A 76 18.36 -17.85 -19.87
N ALA A 77 19.25 -16.89 -19.59
CA ALA A 77 18.95 -15.75 -18.74
C ALA A 77 17.87 -14.82 -19.34
N LEU A 78 17.89 -14.59 -20.65
CA LEU A 78 16.86 -13.82 -21.35
C LEU A 78 15.49 -14.51 -21.28
N LEU A 79 15.45 -15.81 -21.60
CA LEU A 79 14.21 -16.60 -21.52
C LEU A 79 13.61 -16.59 -20.11
N HIS A 80 14.44 -16.72 -19.07
CA HIS A 80 13.98 -16.65 -17.69
C HIS A 80 13.43 -15.25 -17.32
N LYS A 81 14.04 -14.18 -17.83
CA LYS A 81 13.54 -12.81 -17.63
C LYS A 81 12.21 -12.60 -18.33
N GLU A 82 12.06 -13.10 -19.56
CA GLU A 82 10.80 -13.04 -20.31
C GLU A 82 9.70 -13.83 -19.60
N SER A 83 9.98 -15.06 -19.14
CA SER A 83 9.00 -15.86 -18.40
C SER A 83 8.60 -15.20 -17.08
N SER A 84 9.56 -14.66 -16.34
CA SER A 84 9.29 -13.91 -15.09
C SER A 84 8.50 -12.63 -15.33
N SER A 85 8.81 -11.88 -16.40
CA SER A 85 8.06 -10.68 -16.78
C SER A 85 6.62 -11.01 -17.17
N LYS A 86 6.41 -12.13 -17.86
CA LYS A 86 5.08 -12.61 -18.25
C LYS A 86 4.25 -12.98 -17.02
N GLU A 87 4.81 -13.75 -16.11
CA GLU A 87 4.15 -14.14 -14.85
C GLU A 87 3.77 -12.91 -14.00
N LEU A 88 4.66 -11.93 -13.90
CA LEU A 88 4.37 -10.67 -13.21
C LEU A 88 3.22 -9.90 -13.87
N SER A 89 3.20 -9.83 -15.21
CA SER A 89 2.12 -9.18 -15.94
C SER A 89 0.77 -9.85 -15.70
N GLU A 90 0.72 -11.18 -15.73
CA GLU A 90 -0.49 -11.95 -15.45
C GLU A 90 -1.00 -11.71 -14.03
N MET A 91 -0.08 -11.63 -13.05
CA MET A 91 -0.42 -11.32 -11.66
C MET A 91 -0.98 -9.90 -11.50
N ILE A 92 -0.41 -8.91 -12.20
CA ILE A 92 -0.92 -7.54 -12.24
C ILE A 92 -2.32 -7.51 -12.83
N ASP A 93 -2.57 -8.20 -13.94
CA ASP A 93 -3.87 -8.25 -14.60
C ASP A 93 -4.95 -8.88 -13.71
N VAL A 94 -4.61 -9.97 -13.01
CA VAL A 94 -5.52 -10.61 -12.05
C VAL A 94 -5.83 -9.66 -10.89
N ASN A 95 -4.82 -8.98 -10.34
CA ASN A 95 -5.03 -8.01 -9.26
C ASN A 95 -5.90 -6.84 -9.71
N ALA A 96 -5.67 -6.30 -10.90
CA ALA A 96 -6.47 -5.23 -11.48
C ALA A 96 -7.96 -5.62 -11.58
N LYS A 97 -8.26 -6.86 -12.01
CA LYS A 97 -9.63 -7.40 -12.04
C LYS A 97 -10.25 -7.45 -10.64
N VAL A 98 -9.52 -7.96 -9.66
CA VAL A 98 -9.99 -8.04 -8.26
C VAL A 98 -10.28 -6.65 -7.69
N ILE A 99 -9.41 -5.68 -7.95
CA ILE A 99 -9.61 -4.28 -7.52
C ILE A 99 -10.86 -3.70 -8.19
N ALA A 100 -11.02 -3.89 -9.50
CA ALA A 100 -12.18 -3.40 -10.24
C ALA A 100 -13.49 -3.96 -9.67
N ASP A 101 -13.55 -5.25 -9.35
CA ASP A 101 -14.72 -5.88 -8.75
C ASP A 101 -15.03 -5.33 -7.35
N ARG A 102 -14.00 -5.12 -6.52
CA ARG A 102 -14.16 -4.49 -5.19
C ARG A 102 -14.68 -3.06 -5.30
N VAL A 103 -14.15 -2.27 -6.21
CA VAL A 103 -14.62 -0.89 -6.47
C VAL A 103 -16.09 -0.91 -6.92
N LYS A 104 -16.44 -1.80 -7.86
CA LYS A 104 -17.82 -1.96 -8.33
C LYS A 104 -18.78 -2.34 -7.20
N ALA A 105 -18.37 -3.24 -6.32
CA ALA A 105 -19.15 -3.62 -5.13
C ALA A 105 -19.32 -2.42 -4.17
N ALA A 106 -18.25 -1.67 -3.90
CA ALA A 106 -18.28 -0.49 -3.04
C ALA A 106 -19.22 0.60 -3.61
N VAL A 107 -19.17 0.86 -4.92
CA VAL A 107 -20.06 1.82 -5.59
C VAL A 107 -21.53 1.41 -5.43
N ARG A 108 -21.86 0.13 -5.64
CA ARG A 108 -23.22 -0.41 -5.47
C ARG A 108 -23.71 -0.24 -4.03
N LEU A 109 -22.87 -0.56 -3.05
CA LEU A 109 -23.20 -0.42 -1.63
C LEU A 109 -23.40 1.05 -1.25
N ASN A 110 -22.56 1.96 -1.75
CA ASN A 110 -22.72 3.40 -1.53
C ASN A 110 -23.99 3.96 -2.17
N ALA A 111 -24.39 3.47 -3.34
CA ALA A 111 -25.67 3.83 -3.95
C ALA A 111 -26.85 3.39 -3.08
N ARG A 112 -26.81 2.18 -2.52
CA ARG A 112 -27.84 1.68 -1.58
C ARG A 112 -27.90 2.51 -0.31
N LYS A 113 -26.75 2.83 0.29
CA LYS A 113 -26.67 3.71 1.48
C LYS A 113 -27.30 5.08 1.22
N ARG A 114 -27.00 5.70 0.08
CA ARG A 114 -27.60 7.00 -0.30
C ARG A 114 -29.13 6.91 -0.41
N LYS A 115 -29.65 5.86 -1.06
CA LYS A 115 -31.10 5.64 -1.14
C LYS A 115 -31.74 5.44 0.23
N ALA A 116 -31.12 4.64 1.09
CA ALA A 116 -31.58 4.43 2.47
C ALA A 116 -31.62 5.75 3.26
N GLN A 117 -30.55 6.55 3.21
CA GLN A 117 -30.50 7.86 3.86
C GLN A 117 -31.59 8.81 3.38
N LEU A 118 -31.89 8.83 2.07
CA LEU A 118 -32.99 9.63 1.53
C LEU A 118 -34.35 9.14 2.06
N ALA A 119 -34.56 7.83 2.11
CA ALA A 119 -35.79 7.25 2.67
C ALA A 119 -35.94 7.57 4.17
N ASP A 120 -34.86 7.50 4.95
CA ASP A 120 -34.87 7.82 6.38
C ASP A 120 -35.16 9.31 6.61
N ARG A 121 -34.60 10.20 5.78
CA ARG A 121 -34.92 11.64 5.79
C ARG A 121 -36.38 11.90 5.43
N ALA A 122 -36.95 11.15 4.49
CA ALA A 122 -38.36 11.29 4.12
C ALA A 122 -39.32 10.80 5.22
N LYS A 123 -38.95 9.72 5.93
CA LYS A 123 -39.71 9.19 7.08
C LYS A 123 -39.66 10.13 8.28
N THR A 124 -38.52 10.75 8.52
CA THR A 124 -38.38 11.77 9.57
C THR A 124 -39.00 13.08 9.10
N LYS A 125 -40.34 13.22 9.22
CA LYS A 125 -41.00 14.53 9.24
C LYS A 125 -40.41 15.33 10.40
N LYS A 126 -39.28 16.01 10.19
CA LYS A 126 -38.74 16.98 11.13
C LYS A 126 -39.73 18.13 11.15
N GLN A 127 -40.60 18.15 12.15
CA GLN A 127 -41.47 19.29 12.40
C GLN A 127 -40.55 20.47 12.68
N ARG A 128 -40.46 21.41 11.73
CA ARG A 128 -39.71 22.65 11.91
C ARG A 128 -40.50 23.46 12.94
N ILE A 129 -40.12 23.35 14.20
CA ILE A 129 -40.69 24.17 15.28
C ILE A 129 -40.19 25.59 15.03
N THR A 130 -41.06 26.44 14.52
CA THR A 130 -40.78 27.88 14.44
C THR A 130 -40.87 28.44 15.86
N LEU A 131 -39.72 28.74 16.47
CA LEU A 131 -39.59 29.21 17.85
C LEU A 131 -40.37 30.50 18.17
N GLY A 132 -40.90 31.18 17.14
CA GLY A 132 -41.75 32.36 17.32
C GLY A 132 -43.19 32.06 17.76
N LYS A 133 -43.76 30.89 17.40
CA LYS A 133 -45.14 30.51 17.76
C LYS A 133 -45.21 29.64 19.00
N TYR A 134 -44.17 28.86 19.27
CA TYR A 134 -44.13 27.92 20.39
C TYR A 134 -42.93 28.20 21.26
N ARG A 135 -43.15 28.30 22.57
CA ARG A 135 -42.08 28.43 23.56
C ARG A 135 -41.84 27.08 24.22
N MET A 136 -40.58 26.72 24.35
CA MET A 136 -40.19 25.59 25.18
C MET A 136 -40.28 26.03 26.64
N GLN A 137 -41.15 25.39 27.42
CA GLN A 137 -41.28 25.63 28.85
C GLN A 137 -40.94 24.35 29.63
N GLN A 138 -40.18 24.49 30.72
CA GLN A 138 -39.94 23.38 31.63
C GLN A 138 -41.24 23.04 32.35
N VAL A 139 -41.61 21.76 32.38
CA VAL A 139 -42.83 21.25 33.00
C VAL A 139 -42.53 20.05 33.90
N ASN A 140 -43.50 19.67 34.72
CA ASN A 140 -43.45 18.39 35.43
C ASN A 140 -43.78 17.23 34.48
N HIS A 141 -43.41 16.00 34.88
CA HIS A 141 -43.75 14.77 34.15
C HIS A 141 -45.28 14.57 34.15
N THR A 142 -45.93 15.16 33.16
CA THR A 142 -47.37 15.16 32.94
C THR A 142 -47.63 14.81 31.48
N GLU A 143 -48.85 14.47 31.12
CA GLU A 143 -49.21 14.04 29.75
C GLU A 143 -48.86 15.06 28.64
N LYS A 144 -48.62 16.33 29.02
CA LYS A 144 -48.22 17.41 28.10
C LYS A 144 -46.70 17.54 27.91
N ALA A 145 -45.88 16.76 28.62
CA ALA A 145 -44.43 16.76 28.46
C ALA A 145 -44.04 16.03 27.15
N GLY A 146 -43.52 16.78 26.19
CA GLY A 146 -43.15 16.25 24.86
C GLY A 146 -41.65 16.03 24.67
N VAL A 147 -40.80 16.60 25.54
CA VAL A 147 -39.33 16.58 25.36
C VAL A 147 -38.65 16.30 26.70
N LEU A 148 -37.77 15.30 26.73
CA LEU A 148 -36.87 15.02 27.85
C LEU A 148 -35.49 15.61 27.58
N LYS A 149 -35.07 16.58 28.39
CA LYS A 149 -33.73 17.17 28.34
C LYS A 149 -32.84 16.51 29.38
N CYS A 150 -31.83 15.77 28.92
CA CYS A 150 -30.81 15.15 29.78
C CYS A 150 -29.53 15.98 29.74
N PHE A 151 -28.99 16.34 30.89
CA PHE A 151 -27.72 17.08 30.98
C PHE A 151 -27.04 16.85 32.33
N ASN A 152 -25.73 17.09 32.36
CA ASN A 152 -24.96 17.04 33.59
C ASN A 152 -24.87 18.45 34.18
N ARG A 153 -25.18 18.60 35.47
CA ARG A 153 -24.96 19.85 36.22
C ARG A 153 -24.04 19.60 37.40
N ARG A 154 -23.37 20.64 37.87
CA ARG A 154 -22.54 20.55 39.08
C ARG A 154 -23.45 20.29 40.28
N GLY A 155 -23.30 19.14 40.93
CA GLY A 155 -24.17 18.68 42.00
C GLY A 155 -23.44 18.57 43.33
N GLY A 156 -22.93 19.71 43.81
CA GLY A 156 -22.24 19.79 45.10
C GLY A 156 -20.77 19.35 45.07
N PRO A 157 -20.16 19.11 46.24
CA PRO A 157 -18.71 18.87 46.38
C PRO A 157 -18.22 17.55 45.73
N TYR A 158 -19.12 16.61 45.45
CA TYR A 158 -18.79 15.26 44.96
C TYR A 158 -18.93 15.08 43.44
N GLY A 159 -19.17 16.14 42.66
CA GLY A 159 -19.02 16.11 41.20
C GLY A 159 -20.26 16.44 40.37
N LEU A 160 -20.29 15.93 39.13
CA LEU A 160 -21.37 16.16 38.17
C LEU A 160 -22.53 15.20 38.44
N VAL A 161 -23.75 15.74 38.50
CA VAL A 161 -25.00 14.99 38.65
C VAL A 161 -25.75 15.00 37.32
N HIS A 162 -26.08 13.81 36.84
CA HIS A 162 -26.94 13.65 35.67
C HIS A 162 -28.38 14.01 36.04
N THR A 163 -28.93 15.00 35.34
CA THR A 163 -30.26 15.55 35.61
C THR A 163 -31.16 15.42 34.40
N HIS A 164 -32.42 15.09 34.68
CA HIS A 164 -33.49 14.99 33.72
C HIS A 164 -34.48 16.13 33.96
N GLN A 165 -34.83 16.85 32.90
CA GLN A 165 -35.88 17.88 32.92
C GLN A 165 -36.89 17.61 31.82
N TRP A 166 -38.17 17.68 32.15
CA TRP A 166 -39.25 17.58 31.19
C TRP A 166 -39.59 18.96 30.64
N TRP A 167 -39.84 19.02 29.33
CA TRP A 167 -40.17 20.23 28.60
C TRP A 167 -41.37 19.99 27.70
N ALA A 168 -42.17 21.03 27.52
CA ALA A 168 -43.32 21.04 26.63
C ALA A 168 -43.22 22.24 25.67
N LEU A 169 -43.82 22.06 24.48
CA LEU A 169 -44.10 23.17 23.56
C LEU A 169 -45.42 23.79 23.99
N VAL A 170 -45.38 25.06 24.38
CA VAL A 170 -46.54 25.88 24.76
C VAL A 170 -46.79 26.93 23.70
#